data_AF-A0A0K2W441-F1
#
_entry.id   AF-A0A0K2W441-F1
#
_cell.length_a   1.000
_cell.length_b   1.000
_cell.length_c   1.000
_cell.angle_alpha   90.00
_cell.angle_beta   90.00
_cell.angle_gamma   90.00
#
_symmetry.space_group_name_H-M   'P 1'
#
loop_
_entity.id
_entity.type
_entity.pdbx_description
1 polymer ?
#
loop_
_entity_poly.entity_id
_entity_poly.type
_entity_poly.pdbx_seq_one_letter_code
_entity_poly.pdbx_strand_id
1 'polypeptide(L)'
;MKILVVLRMIPDSAGELELTGDGRGIDREWLDFQLNDFDDHALEEAILLKETSGATVVAVAIGEGSNRVLQMAVARGADEAIALEAEGDGMIDSRAIAGSIVALARSKAADLLLCGVQSTEDLFGQLVPYAGALLGWPHVSGSSRVGIEASALRVTQERGGGIAATYEIALPAVIGVQTASKAPRYVSGSKLREASKTAIGKAPSEPAGFERSAEIVTLRLPGQRGSGENLGDNPENVADRLASILAAKGFAGV
;
A
#
# COMPACT_ATOMS: atom_id res chain seq x y z
N MET A 1 -8.16 15.14 -15.79
CA MET A 1 -7.98 14.68 -14.40
C MET A 1 -6.51 14.37 -14.16
N LYS A 2 -5.97 14.71 -13.00
CA LYS A 2 -4.60 14.35 -12.58
C LYS A 2 -4.63 13.45 -11.36
N ILE A 3 -3.95 12.31 -11.46
CA ILE A 3 -3.86 11.29 -10.43
C ILE A 3 -2.48 11.36 -9.78
N LEU A 4 -2.42 11.49 -8.46
CA LEU A 4 -1.22 11.27 -7.66
C LEU A 4 -1.28 9.86 -7.09
N VAL A 5 -0.32 9.00 -7.42
CA VAL A 5 -0.25 7.64 -6.87
C VAL A 5 0.97 7.49 -5.96
N VAL A 6 0.76 7.02 -4.73
CA VAL A 6 1.80 6.84 -3.72
C VAL A 6 2.28 5.39 -3.72
N LEU A 7 3.60 5.21 -3.75
CA LEU A 7 4.29 3.93 -3.82
C LEU A 7 5.24 3.81 -2.62
N ARG A 8 4.92 2.96 -1.65
CA ARG A 8 5.77 2.76 -0.48
C ARG A 8 6.73 1.59 -0.69
N MET A 9 7.99 1.84 -0.40
CA MET A 9 8.99 0.79 -0.22
C MET A 9 8.84 0.24 1.20
N ILE A 10 8.75 -1.08 1.31
CA ILE A 10 8.65 -1.80 2.59
C ILE A 10 9.77 -2.84 2.69
N PRO A 11 10.21 -3.20 3.90
CA PRO A 11 11.12 -4.32 4.08
C PRO A 11 10.56 -5.61 3.47
N ASP A 12 11.41 -6.38 2.80
CA ASP A 12 11.08 -7.72 2.36
C ASP A 12 11.01 -8.66 3.57
N SER A 13 9.79 -9.04 3.94
CA SER A 13 9.53 -9.93 5.08
C SER A 13 9.88 -11.40 4.82
N ALA A 14 10.40 -11.76 3.64
CA ALA A 14 10.91 -13.10 3.38
C ALA A 14 12.25 -13.38 4.09
N GLY A 15 13.02 -12.32 4.41
CA GLY A 15 14.27 -12.41 5.16
C GLY A 15 14.06 -12.58 6.67
N GLU A 16 15.14 -12.92 7.39
CA GLU A 16 15.14 -12.83 8.85
C GLU A 16 15.11 -11.36 9.27
N LEU A 17 14.22 -11.03 10.21
CA LEU A 17 14.07 -9.69 10.77
C LEU A 17 14.77 -9.63 12.13
N GLU A 18 15.75 -8.75 12.24
CA GLU A 18 16.42 -8.44 13.50
C GLU A 18 15.82 -7.18 14.13
N LEU A 19 15.83 -7.11 15.47
CA LEU A 19 15.39 -5.92 16.20
C LEU A 19 16.60 -5.04 16.51
N THR A 20 16.39 -3.72 16.52
CA THR A 20 17.40 -2.77 16.97
C THR A 20 17.85 -3.07 18.40
N GLY A 21 19.05 -2.62 18.79
CA GLY A 21 19.60 -2.88 20.13
C GLY A 21 18.77 -2.33 21.29
N ASP A 22 17.96 -1.30 21.06
CA ASP A 22 16.99 -0.76 22.03
C ASP A 22 15.63 -1.49 22.01
N GLY A 23 15.45 -2.44 21.08
CA GLY A 23 14.23 -3.23 20.88
C GLY A 23 13.04 -2.41 20.42
N ARG A 24 13.22 -1.22 19.86
CA ARG A 24 12.11 -0.31 19.46
C ARG A 24 11.87 -0.25 17.95
N GLY A 25 12.75 -0.86 17.16
CA GLY A 25 12.65 -0.91 15.70
C GLY A 25 13.14 -2.23 15.12
N ILE A 26 13.07 -2.32 13.81
CA ILE A 26 13.70 -3.37 13.01
C ILE A 26 15.05 -2.84 12.55
N ASP A 27 16.10 -3.65 12.65
CA ASP A 27 17.40 -3.32 12.07
C ASP A 27 17.32 -3.41 10.54
N ARG A 28 17.70 -2.32 9.88
CA ARG A 28 17.53 -2.12 8.43
C ARG A 28 18.81 -2.19 7.64
N GLU A 29 19.97 -2.33 8.30
CA GLU A 29 21.28 -2.27 7.63
C GLU A 29 21.42 -3.30 6.51
N TRP A 30 20.81 -4.49 6.68
CA TRP A 30 20.93 -5.62 5.76
C TRP A 30 19.59 -6.08 5.17
N LEU A 31 18.55 -5.24 5.25
CA LEU A 31 17.24 -5.58 4.69
C LEU A 31 17.16 -5.20 3.22
N ASP A 32 16.63 -6.13 2.43
CA ASP A 32 16.12 -5.81 1.10
C ASP A 32 14.75 -5.11 1.21
N PHE A 33 14.46 -4.22 0.26
CA PHE A 33 13.20 -3.49 0.18
C PHE A 33 12.47 -3.78 -1.12
N GLN A 34 11.16 -3.88 -1.03
CA GLN A 34 10.28 -4.10 -2.17
C GLN A 34 9.11 -3.11 -2.20
N LEU A 35 8.49 -2.98 -3.36
CA LEU A 35 7.24 -2.23 -3.49
C LEU A 35 6.15 -2.97 -2.69
N ASN A 36 5.40 -2.24 -1.88
CA ASN A 36 4.19 -2.74 -1.25
C ASN A 36 3.17 -3.20 -2.31
N ASP A 37 2.71 -4.45 -2.21
CA ASP A 37 1.82 -5.06 -3.22
C ASP A 37 0.53 -4.27 -3.45
N PHE A 38 -0.04 -3.70 -2.39
CA PHE A 38 -1.24 -2.87 -2.50
C PHE A 38 -0.97 -1.58 -3.28
N ASP A 39 0.22 -1.00 -3.15
CA ASP A 39 0.63 0.16 -3.94
C ASP A 39 0.90 -0.23 -5.41
N ASP A 40 1.35 -1.46 -5.67
CA ASP A 40 1.49 -1.98 -7.04
C ASP A 40 0.13 -2.08 -7.75
N HIS A 41 -0.90 -2.50 -7.01
CA HIS A 41 -2.29 -2.43 -7.46
C HIS A 41 -2.79 -0.99 -7.61
N ALA A 42 -2.48 -0.09 -6.67
CA ALA A 42 -2.87 1.32 -6.79
C ALA A 42 -2.29 1.97 -8.06
N LEU A 43 -1.04 1.65 -8.40
CA LEU A 43 -0.40 2.06 -9.64
C LEU A 43 -1.13 1.50 -10.87
N GLU A 44 -1.42 0.20 -10.89
CA GLU A 44 -2.14 -0.40 -12.01
C GLU A 44 -3.50 0.27 -12.22
N GLU A 45 -4.27 0.49 -11.15
CA GLU A 45 -5.58 1.15 -11.24
C GLU A 45 -5.44 2.60 -11.75
N ALA A 46 -4.41 3.34 -11.32
CA ALA A 46 -4.11 4.68 -11.84
C ALA A 46 -3.86 4.65 -13.36
N ILE A 47 -3.09 3.67 -13.85
CA ILE A 47 -2.81 3.53 -15.28
C ILE A 47 -4.06 3.12 -16.07
N LEU A 48 -4.88 2.22 -15.53
CA LEU A 48 -6.15 1.83 -16.16
C LEU A 48 -7.09 3.04 -16.28
N LEU A 49 -7.21 3.84 -15.22
CA LEU A 49 -7.99 5.09 -15.25
C LEU A 49 -7.46 6.06 -16.30
N LYS A 50 -6.13 6.20 -16.41
CA LYS A 50 -5.48 6.99 -17.47
C LYS A 50 -5.87 6.50 -18.86
N GLU A 51 -5.80 5.20 -19.11
CA GLU A 51 -6.13 4.60 -20.41
C GLU A 51 -7.59 4.85 -20.80
N THR A 52 -8.52 4.83 -19.84
CA THR A 52 -9.95 5.01 -20.13
C THR A 52 -10.41 6.48 -20.18
N SER A 53 -9.70 7.39 -19.50
CA SER A 53 -10.16 8.79 -19.33
C SER A 53 -9.21 9.85 -19.88
N GLY A 54 -8.00 9.47 -20.30
CA GLY A 54 -6.95 10.42 -20.67
C GLY A 54 -6.37 11.20 -19.50
N ALA A 55 -6.51 10.68 -18.27
CA ALA A 55 -5.88 11.28 -17.09
C ALA A 55 -4.35 11.27 -17.19
N THR A 56 -3.71 12.15 -16.42
CA THR A 56 -2.25 12.11 -16.21
C THR A 56 -1.93 11.51 -14.84
N VAL A 57 -0.85 10.73 -14.76
CA VAL A 57 -0.45 10.01 -13.55
C VAL A 57 0.92 10.50 -13.08
N VAL A 58 0.97 10.98 -11.84
CA VAL A 58 2.20 11.35 -11.13
C VAL A 58 2.46 10.28 -10.09
N ALA A 59 3.52 9.49 -10.26
CA ALA A 59 3.97 8.50 -9.30
C ALA A 59 4.89 9.14 -8.27
N VAL A 60 4.61 8.93 -6.99
CA VAL A 60 5.42 9.38 -5.86
C VAL A 60 5.89 8.15 -5.11
N ALA A 61 7.19 7.98 -4.94
CA ALA A 61 7.73 6.87 -4.16
C ALA A 61 8.52 7.36 -2.96
N ILE A 62 8.45 6.61 -1.86
CA ILE A 62 9.13 6.90 -0.61
C ILE A 62 9.80 5.64 -0.04
N GLY A 63 10.99 5.83 0.53
CA GLY A 63 11.81 4.77 1.11
C GLY A 63 12.97 4.31 0.24
N GLU A 64 13.76 3.39 0.77
CA GLU A 64 14.95 2.86 0.12
C GLU A 64 14.60 2.08 -1.16
N GLY A 65 15.36 2.30 -2.24
CA GLY A 65 15.08 1.68 -3.54
C GLY A 65 13.96 2.35 -4.36
N SER A 66 13.36 3.44 -3.87
CA SER A 66 12.26 4.18 -4.53
C SER A 66 12.53 4.55 -5.99
N ASN A 67 13.77 4.93 -6.35
CA ASN A 67 14.12 5.26 -7.74
C ASN A 67 13.83 4.13 -8.73
N ARG A 68 14.10 2.87 -8.35
CA ARG A 68 13.87 1.71 -9.23
C ARG A 68 12.36 1.50 -9.45
N VAL A 69 11.57 1.66 -8.40
CA VAL A 69 10.11 1.58 -8.47
C VAL A 69 9.52 2.72 -9.30
N LEU A 70 10.07 3.92 -9.20
CA LEU A 70 9.65 5.05 -10.04
C LEU A 70 9.97 4.82 -11.52
N GLN A 71 11.13 4.26 -11.85
CA GLN A 71 11.45 3.86 -13.23
C GLN A 71 10.47 2.80 -13.75
N MET A 72 10.09 1.83 -12.90
CA MET A 72 9.04 0.87 -13.22
C MET A 72 7.70 1.55 -13.46
N ALA A 73 7.30 2.50 -12.62
CA ALA A 73 6.05 3.25 -12.77
C ALA A 73 6.00 4.03 -14.09
N VAL A 74 7.08 4.72 -14.45
CA VAL A 74 7.21 5.39 -15.75
C VAL A 74 7.10 4.37 -16.90
N ALA A 75 7.79 3.24 -16.79
CA ALA A 75 7.75 2.20 -17.81
C ALA A 75 6.37 1.53 -17.96
N ARG A 76 5.54 1.55 -16.92
CA ARG A 76 4.12 1.13 -16.94
C ARG A 76 3.18 2.19 -17.52
N GLY A 77 3.62 3.44 -17.57
CA GLY A 77 2.88 4.55 -18.19
C GLY A 77 2.63 5.76 -17.30
N ALA A 78 3.27 5.88 -16.12
CA ALA A 78 3.22 7.12 -15.35
C ALA A 78 3.87 8.28 -16.15
N ASP A 79 3.26 9.46 -16.10
CA ASP A 79 3.71 10.64 -16.84
C ASP A 79 4.85 11.38 -16.12
N GLU A 80 4.83 11.36 -14.79
CA GLU A 80 5.83 11.99 -13.94
C GLU A 80 6.18 11.06 -12.78
N ALA A 81 7.44 11.13 -12.34
CA ALA A 81 7.97 10.36 -11.21
C ALA A 81 8.67 11.29 -10.22
N ILE A 82 8.36 11.13 -8.93
CA ILE A 82 8.89 11.96 -7.85
C ILE A 82 9.36 11.06 -6.71
N ALA A 83 10.64 11.17 -6.36
CA ALA A 83 11.17 10.60 -5.13
C ALA A 83 10.87 11.57 -3.97
N LEU A 84 10.10 11.10 -3.00
CA LEU A 84 9.82 11.83 -1.78
C LEU A 84 10.87 11.48 -0.72
N GLU A 85 11.51 12.49 -0.15
CA GLU A 85 12.45 12.32 0.94
C GLU A 85 11.69 11.89 2.22
N ALA A 86 12.20 10.85 2.88
CA ALA A 86 11.73 10.41 4.18
C ALA A 86 12.56 11.07 5.29
N GLU A 87 11.92 11.40 6.41
CA GLU A 87 12.65 11.86 7.59
C GLU A 87 13.24 10.65 8.33
N GLY A 88 14.57 10.55 8.31
CA GLY A 88 15.30 9.46 8.94
C GLY A 88 15.29 8.16 8.13
N ASP A 89 15.86 7.13 8.75
CA ASP A 89 16.05 5.77 8.20
C ASP A 89 15.06 4.76 8.79
N GLY A 90 14.06 5.22 9.56
CA GLY A 90 13.09 4.41 10.28
C GLY A 90 11.77 4.15 9.55
N MET A 91 10.86 3.46 10.23
CA MET A 91 9.52 3.09 9.73
C MET A 91 8.81 4.24 9.02
N ILE A 92 8.24 3.97 7.85
CA ILE A 92 7.49 4.99 7.10
C ILE A 92 6.11 5.15 7.76
N ASP A 93 6.03 6.04 8.74
CA ASP A 93 4.79 6.40 9.45
C ASP A 93 3.84 7.17 8.52
N SER A 94 2.66 6.60 8.25
CA SER A 94 1.60 7.22 7.45
C SER A 94 1.18 8.60 7.96
N ARG A 95 1.18 8.80 9.28
CA ARG A 95 0.91 10.12 9.88
C ARG A 95 1.99 11.12 9.51
N ALA A 96 3.27 10.72 9.60
CA ALA A 96 4.40 11.60 9.33
C ALA A 96 4.44 12.03 7.86
N ILE A 97 4.21 11.10 6.94
CA ILE A 97 4.32 11.38 5.50
C ILE A 97 3.07 12.06 4.92
N ALA A 98 1.95 12.10 5.65
CA ALA A 98 0.70 12.66 5.15
C ALA A 98 0.84 14.13 4.74
N GLY A 99 1.63 14.93 5.48
CA GLY A 99 1.94 16.33 5.14
C GLY A 99 2.59 16.46 3.77
N SER A 100 3.67 15.71 3.54
CA SER A 100 4.39 15.66 2.27
C SER A 100 3.49 15.25 1.10
N ILE A 101 2.69 14.20 1.28
CA ILE A 101 1.78 13.72 0.22
C ILE A 101 0.71 14.77 -0.10
N VAL A 102 0.16 15.44 0.91
CA VAL A 102 -0.84 16.51 0.74
C VAL A 102 -0.22 17.74 0.06
N ALA A 103 1.00 18.11 0.41
CA ALA A 103 1.74 19.19 -0.25
C ALA A 103 1.98 18.87 -1.74
N LEU A 104 2.33 17.61 -2.06
CA LEU A 104 2.46 17.14 -3.44
C LEU A 104 1.11 17.15 -4.19
N ALA A 105 0.03 16.66 -3.57
CA ALA A 105 -1.30 16.68 -4.16
C ALA A 105 -1.74 18.10 -4.51
N ARG A 106 -1.50 19.07 -3.61
CA ARG A 106 -1.80 20.49 -3.84
C ARG A 106 -0.91 21.10 -4.91
N SER A 107 0.41 20.95 -4.81
CA SER A 107 1.36 21.55 -5.77
C SER A 107 1.20 21.02 -7.19
N LYS A 108 0.79 19.75 -7.33
CA LYS A 108 0.48 19.16 -8.63
C LYS A 108 -0.93 19.45 -9.12
N ALA A 109 -1.80 20.03 -8.30
CA ALA A 109 -3.24 20.15 -8.58
C ALA A 109 -3.83 18.78 -8.96
N ALA A 110 -3.60 17.78 -8.10
CA ALA A 110 -4.22 16.47 -8.25
C ALA A 110 -5.73 16.56 -8.02
N ASP A 111 -6.48 15.78 -8.79
CA ASP A 111 -7.91 15.57 -8.59
C ASP A 111 -8.17 14.26 -7.82
N LEU A 112 -7.23 13.31 -7.89
CA LEU A 112 -7.35 12.00 -7.27
C LEU A 112 -6.03 11.59 -6.64
N LEU A 113 -6.07 11.18 -5.37
CA LEU A 113 -4.95 10.54 -4.70
C LEU A 113 -5.23 9.04 -4.58
N LEU A 114 -4.32 8.21 -5.07
CA LEU A 114 -4.36 6.75 -4.92
C LEU A 114 -3.18 6.29 -4.08
N CYS A 115 -3.42 5.33 -3.19
CA CYS A 115 -2.40 4.52 -2.55
C CYS A 115 -2.96 3.13 -2.30
N GLY A 116 -2.12 2.20 -1.87
CA GLY A 116 -2.56 0.91 -1.34
C GLY A 116 -3.41 1.08 -0.08
N VAL A 117 -4.27 0.11 0.19
CA VAL A 117 -5.15 0.08 1.36
C VAL A 117 -4.36 0.04 2.68
N GLN A 118 -3.19 -0.61 2.70
CA GLN A 118 -2.33 -0.77 3.86
C GLN A 118 -0.91 -1.18 3.42
N SER A 119 0.00 -1.35 4.37
CA SER A 119 1.31 -2.00 4.16
C SER A 119 1.75 -2.76 5.42
N THR A 120 2.86 -3.51 5.35
CA THR A 120 3.44 -4.19 6.52
C THR A 120 3.84 -3.24 7.65
N GLU A 121 4.13 -1.98 7.31
CA GLU A 121 4.47 -0.90 8.27
C GLU A 121 3.28 0.03 8.59
N ASP A 122 2.15 -0.13 7.92
CA ASP A 122 0.89 0.58 8.17
C ASP A 122 -0.30 -0.38 8.05
N LEU A 123 -0.40 -1.28 9.02
CA LEU A 123 -1.44 -2.32 9.07
C LEU A 123 -2.86 -1.76 9.26
N PHE A 124 -2.98 -0.48 9.64
CA PHE A 124 -4.26 0.18 9.81
C PHE A 124 -4.66 1.03 8.60
N GLY A 125 -3.81 1.11 7.57
CA GLY A 125 -4.12 1.82 6.32
C GLY A 125 -4.37 3.31 6.53
N GLN A 126 -3.61 3.96 7.42
CA GLN A 126 -3.94 5.28 7.93
C GLN A 126 -3.63 6.42 6.97
N LEU A 127 -2.84 6.19 5.91
CA LEU A 127 -2.50 7.25 4.96
C LEU A 127 -3.75 7.85 4.28
N VAL A 128 -4.69 7.01 3.88
CA VAL A 128 -5.94 7.44 3.23
C VAL A 128 -6.75 8.41 4.10
N PRO A 129 -7.14 8.07 5.34
CA PRO A 129 -7.88 8.99 6.19
C PRO A 129 -7.06 10.23 6.60
N TYR A 130 -5.75 10.12 6.85
CA TYR A 130 -4.92 11.30 7.16
C TYR A 130 -4.88 12.28 6.00
N ALA A 131 -4.60 11.81 4.77
CA ALA A 131 -4.56 12.64 3.59
C ALA A 131 -5.95 13.24 3.29
N GLY A 132 -7.01 12.44 3.39
CA GLY A 132 -8.39 12.90 3.22
C GLY A 132 -8.76 14.01 4.20
N ALA A 133 -8.41 13.86 5.48
CA ALA A 133 -8.66 14.88 6.51
C ALA A 133 -7.91 16.19 6.25
N LEU A 134 -6.62 16.12 5.91
CA LEU A 134 -5.79 17.31 5.63
C LEU A 134 -6.16 18.04 4.33
N LEU A 135 -6.65 17.30 3.33
CA LEU A 135 -7.14 17.88 2.08
C LEU A 135 -8.58 18.39 2.18
N GLY A 136 -9.36 17.89 3.15
CA GLY A 136 -10.80 18.06 3.20
C GLY A 136 -11.51 17.30 2.08
N TRP A 137 -10.92 16.19 1.61
CA TRP A 137 -11.45 15.39 0.50
C TRP A 137 -12.23 14.18 1.02
N PRO A 138 -13.32 13.78 0.34
CA PRO A 138 -13.93 12.47 0.57
C PRO A 138 -12.89 11.36 0.35
N HIS A 139 -12.94 10.33 1.20
CA HIS A 139 -12.00 9.22 1.13
C HIS A 139 -12.66 7.88 1.40
N VAL A 140 -12.15 6.85 0.72
CA VAL A 140 -12.60 5.45 0.84
C VAL A 140 -11.38 4.54 0.72
N SER A 141 -11.20 3.59 1.64
CA SER A 141 -10.10 2.62 1.61
C SER A 141 -10.63 1.19 1.42
N GLY A 142 -9.84 0.27 0.89
CA GLY A 142 -10.28 -1.11 0.64
C GLY A 142 -11.11 -1.26 -0.65
N SER A 143 -10.79 -0.48 -1.69
CA SER A 143 -11.49 -0.59 -2.98
C SER A 143 -10.91 -1.71 -3.84
N SER A 144 -11.78 -2.44 -4.55
CA SER A 144 -11.41 -3.44 -5.55
C SER A 144 -11.57 -2.97 -7.00
N ARG A 145 -12.17 -1.78 -7.19
CA ARG A 145 -12.33 -1.12 -8.50
C ARG A 145 -12.59 0.37 -8.32
N VAL A 146 -11.98 1.18 -9.17
CA VAL A 146 -12.21 2.62 -9.29
C VAL A 146 -12.51 2.93 -10.75
N GLY A 147 -13.70 3.47 -11.01
CA GLY A 147 -14.12 3.96 -12.32
C GLY A 147 -14.40 5.46 -12.29
N ILE A 148 -14.47 6.08 -13.46
CA ILE A 148 -14.90 7.46 -13.64
C ILE A 148 -16.19 7.44 -14.45
N GLU A 149 -17.25 8.00 -13.90
CA GLU A 149 -18.54 8.17 -14.58
C GLU A 149 -18.94 9.65 -14.47
N ALA A 150 -19.06 10.33 -15.63
CA ALA A 150 -19.28 11.77 -15.71
C ALA A 150 -18.26 12.58 -14.88
N SER A 151 -18.70 13.24 -13.80
CA SER A 151 -17.88 14.07 -12.91
C SER A 151 -17.61 13.43 -11.55
N ALA A 152 -17.92 12.14 -11.37
CA ALA A 152 -17.75 11.43 -10.11
C ALA A 152 -16.94 10.14 -10.29
N LEU A 153 -16.36 9.68 -9.20
CA LEU A 153 -15.76 8.36 -9.12
C LEU A 153 -16.82 7.33 -8.74
N ARG A 154 -16.73 6.16 -9.35
CA ARG A 154 -17.48 4.98 -8.96
C ARG A 154 -16.53 3.97 -8.31
N VAL A 155 -16.63 3.81 -7.00
CA VAL A 155 -15.68 3.02 -6.20
C VAL A 155 -16.38 1.81 -5.62
N THR A 156 -15.87 0.61 -5.93
CA THR A 156 -16.42 -0.64 -5.41
C THR A 156 -15.55 -1.18 -4.29
N GLN A 157 -16.17 -1.57 -3.17
CA GLN A 157 -15.56 -2.28 -2.06
C GLN A 157 -16.17 -3.67 -1.94
N GLU A 158 -15.32 -4.67 -1.68
CA GLU A 158 -15.77 -5.99 -1.24
C GLU A 158 -15.96 -5.99 0.28
N ARG A 159 -17.00 -6.69 0.73
CA ARG A 159 -17.38 -6.82 2.14
C ARG A 159 -17.57 -8.29 2.47
N GLY A 160 -17.52 -8.60 3.77
CA GLY A 160 -17.78 -9.95 4.26
C GLY A 160 -19.12 -10.50 3.76
N GLY A 161 -19.18 -11.82 3.58
CA GLY A 161 -20.39 -12.50 3.10
C GLY A 161 -20.63 -12.43 1.58
N GLY A 162 -19.59 -12.09 0.79
CA GLY A 162 -19.71 -12.01 -0.68
C GLY A 162 -20.48 -10.78 -1.18
N ILE A 163 -20.62 -9.77 -0.33
CA ILE A 163 -21.32 -8.52 -0.66
C ILE A 163 -20.32 -7.54 -1.26
N ALA A 164 -20.73 -6.84 -2.32
CA ALA A 164 -20.02 -5.67 -2.82
C ALA A 164 -20.88 -4.42 -2.64
N ALA A 165 -20.25 -3.30 -2.28
CA ALA A 165 -20.89 -1.99 -2.23
C ALA A 165 -20.18 -1.06 -3.22
N THR A 166 -20.96 -0.31 -3.99
CA THR A 166 -20.44 0.69 -4.92
C THR A 166 -20.89 2.07 -4.51
N TYR A 167 -19.93 2.97 -4.36
CA TYR A 167 -20.13 4.36 -3.94
C TYR A 167 -19.91 5.28 -5.13
N GLU A 168 -20.75 6.31 -5.22
CA GLU A 168 -20.47 7.48 -6.04
C GLU A 168 -19.77 8.52 -5.14
N ILE A 169 -18.59 8.97 -5.56
CA ILE A 169 -17.74 9.87 -4.77
C ILE A 169 -17.39 11.08 -5.62
N ALA A 170 -17.65 12.28 -5.09
CA ALA A 170 -17.27 13.51 -5.75
C ALA A 170 -15.74 13.65 -5.81
N LEU A 171 -15.23 14.15 -6.94
CA LEU A 171 -13.84 14.60 -7.05
C LEU A 171 -13.70 16.02 -6.47
N PRO A 172 -12.54 16.37 -5.87
CA PRO A 172 -11.36 15.52 -5.70
C PRO A 172 -11.51 14.51 -4.55
N ALA A 173 -10.78 13.39 -4.60
CA ALA A 173 -10.94 12.28 -3.63
C ALA A 173 -9.63 11.55 -3.30
N VAL A 174 -9.62 10.83 -2.18
CA VAL A 174 -8.51 9.95 -1.75
C VAL A 174 -8.97 8.50 -1.67
N ILE A 175 -8.38 7.60 -2.44
CA ILE A 175 -8.81 6.20 -2.50
C ILE A 175 -7.67 5.24 -2.14
N GLY A 176 -7.94 4.34 -1.19
CA GLY A 176 -7.07 3.22 -0.84
C GLY A 176 -7.44 1.96 -1.63
N VAL A 177 -6.55 1.51 -2.50
CA VAL A 177 -6.75 0.37 -3.38
C VAL A 177 -6.29 -0.91 -2.69
N GLN A 178 -7.21 -1.88 -2.56
CA GLN A 178 -6.88 -3.23 -2.10
C GLN A 178 -6.50 -4.11 -3.28
N THR A 179 -7.26 -4.02 -4.37
CA THR A 179 -6.95 -4.72 -5.62
C THR A 179 -7.31 -3.83 -6.79
N ALA A 180 -6.46 -3.82 -7.80
CA ALA A 180 -6.80 -3.23 -9.09
C ALA A 180 -7.86 -4.06 -9.81
N SER A 181 -8.60 -3.43 -10.70
CA SER A 181 -9.61 -4.04 -11.55
C SER A 181 -9.03 -5.04 -12.58
N LYS A 182 -7.71 -4.99 -12.79
CA LYS A 182 -6.92 -6.00 -13.51
C LYS A 182 -5.61 -6.27 -12.75
N ALA A 183 -4.99 -7.42 -13.01
CA ALA A 183 -3.69 -7.73 -12.42
C ALA A 183 -2.62 -6.71 -12.87
N PRO A 184 -1.70 -6.29 -11.96
CA PRO A 184 -0.59 -5.40 -12.30
C PRO A 184 0.20 -5.90 -13.51
N ARG A 185 0.43 -5.00 -14.46
CA ARG A 185 1.07 -5.37 -15.73
C ARG A 185 2.58 -5.59 -15.58
N TYR A 186 3.07 -6.62 -16.29
CA TYR A 186 4.50 -6.83 -16.46
C TYR A 186 5.11 -5.79 -17.42
N VAL A 187 6.36 -5.42 -17.15
CA VAL A 187 7.15 -4.55 -18.02
C VAL A 187 8.44 -5.25 -18.43
N SER A 188 8.75 -5.25 -19.72
CA SER A 188 10.00 -5.82 -20.24
C SER A 188 11.23 -5.03 -19.78
N GLY A 189 12.37 -5.71 -19.66
CA GLY A 189 13.65 -5.06 -19.34
C GLY A 189 14.08 -3.98 -20.34
N SER A 190 13.65 -4.05 -21.60
CA SER A 190 13.88 -2.99 -22.59
C SER A 190 13.16 -1.70 -22.24
N LYS A 191 11.88 -1.77 -21.87
CA LYS A 191 11.08 -0.61 -21.45
C LYS A 191 11.60 -0.02 -20.14
N LEU A 192 12.07 -0.85 -19.21
CA LEU A 192 12.71 -0.38 -17.97
C LEU A 192 13.99 0.44 -18.27
N ARG A 193 14.84 -0.02 -19.19
CA ARG A 193 16.05 0.72 -19.61
C ARG A 193 15.74 2.02 -20.34
N GLU A 194 14.59 2.11 -20.99
CA GLU A 194 14.13 3.35 -21.62
C GLU A 194 13.65 4.34 -20.55
N ALA A 195 12.80 3.86 -19.64
CA ALA A 195 12.27 4.66 -18.53
C ALA A 195 13.35 5.11 -17.54
N SER A 196 14.46 4.39 -17.39
CA SER A 196 15.57 4.80 -16.52
C SER A 196 16.27 6.09 -16.98
N LYS A 197 15.98 6.56 -18.20
CA LYS A 197 16.47 7.84 -18.73
C LYS A 197 15.57 9.02 -18.35
N THR A 198 14.35 8.75 -17.90
CA THR A 198 13.40 9.78 -17.47
C THR A 198 13.90 10.40 -16.16
N ALA A 199 13.92 11.72 -16.10
CA ALA A 199 14.31 12.44 -14.90
C ALA A 199 13.30 12.17 -13.77
N ILE A 200 13.81 11.78 -12.60
CA ILE A 200 13.02 11.64 -11.38
C ILE A 200 13.10 12.97 -10.61
N GLY A 201 11.94 13.58 -10.39
CA GLY A 201 11.82 14.77 -9.53
C GLY A 201 12.11 14.40 -8.07
N LYS A 202 12.42 15.41 -7.27
CA LYS A 202 12.60 15.25 -5.82
C LYS A 202 11.64 16.17 -5.08
N ALA A 203 11.12 15.71 -3.96
CA ALA A 203 10.32 16.52 -3.05
C ALA A 203 10.83 16.35 -1.62
N PRO A 204 10.96 17.44 -0.84
CA PRO A 204 11.35 17.37 0.56
C PRO A 204 10.22 16.76 1.40
N SER A 205 10.55 16.36 2.63
CA SER A 205 9.54 16.08 3.64
C SER A 205 8.83 17.37 4.08
N GLU A 206 7.54 17.26 4.37
CA GLU A 206 6.74 18.34 4.93
C GLU A 206 6.00 17.84 6.18
N PRO A 207 5.94 18.65 7.25
CA PRO A 207 5.30 18.22 8.49
C PRO A 207 3.80 18.02 8.29
N ALA A 208 3.28 16.91 8.79
CA ALA A 208 1.84 16.62 8.71
C ALA A 208 0.97 17.47 9.64
N GLY A 209 1.57 18.14 10.64
CA GLY A 209 0.84 18.92 11.64
C GLY A 209 0.05 18.08 12.65
N PHE A 210 0.11 16.75 12.57
CA PHE A 210 -0.49 15.85 13.56
C PHE A 210 0.50 15.54 14.69
N GLU A 211 0.08 15.78 15.93
CA GLU A 211 0.84 15.36 17.10
C GLU A 211 0.95 13.83 17.18
N ARG A 212 2.09 13.35 17.69
CA ARG A 212 2.30 11.91 17.89
C ARG A 212 1.50 11.47 19.10
N SER A 213 0.51 10.60 18.90
CA SER A 213 -0.35 10.10 19.99
C SER A 213 0.17 8.82 20.66
N ALA A 214 1.16 8.14 20.07
CA ALA A 214 1.75 6.91 20.60
C ALA A 214 3.19 6.70 20.12
N GLU A 215 3.98 5.96 20.90
CA GLU A 215 5.33 5.52 20.53
C GLU A 215 5.52 4.01 20.76
N ILE A 216 6.44 3.42 19.98
CA ILE A 216 6.83 2.03 20.15
C ILE A 216 7.79 1.95 21.34
N VAL A 217 7.34 1.31 22.42
CA VAL A 217 8.16 1.13 23.63
C VAL A 217 9.05 -0.11 23.53
N THR A 218 8.55 -1.17 22.88
CA THR A 218 9.27 -2.43 22.67
C THR A 218 8.62 -3.26 21.56
N LEU A 219 9.44 -3.98 20.80
CA LEU A 219 9.08 -5.01 19.85
C LEU A 219 9.55 -6.36 20.36
N ARG A 220 8.83 -7.42 19.99
CA ARG A 220 9.24 -8.81 20.27
C ARG A 220 8.94 -9.65 19.04
N LEU A 221 9.89 -10.51 18.68
CA LEU A 221 9.62 -11.54 17.70
C LEU A 221 8.51 -12.46 18.24
N PRO A 222 7.59 -12.91 17.38
CA PRO A 222 6.60 -13.90 17.77
C PRO A 222 7.34 -15.13 18.30
N GLY A 223 6.97 -15.60 19.49
CA GLY A 223 7.55 -16.84 20.01
C GLY A 223 7.26 -17.98 19.04
N GLN A 224 8.23 -18.88 18.82
CA GLN A 224 7.98 -20.11 18.07
C GLN A 224 6.80 -20.85 18.72
N ARG A 225 5.69 -20.97 17.98
CA ARG A 225 4.48 -21.64 18.47
C ARG A 225 4.26 -22.93 17.71
N GLY A 226 4.25 -24.02 18.47
CA GLY A 226 3.67 -25.31 18.08
C GLY A 226 4.69 -26.38 17.69
N SER A 227 4.39 -27.61 18.10
CA SER A 227 4.89 -28.82 17.45
C SER A 227 3.83 -29.29 16.44
N GLY A 228 4.25 -29.78 15.28
CA GLY A 228 3.36 -30.53 14.40
C GLY A 228 2.99 -31.87 15.04
N GLU A 229 1.72 -32.26 14.95
CA GLU A 229 1.24 -33.58 15.36
C GLU A 229 0.93 -34.40 14.11
N ASN A 230 1.54 -35.58 13.98
CA ASN A 230 1.19 -36.52 12.92
C ASN A 230 -0.14 -37.20 13.30
N LEU A 231 -1.17 -37.03 12.46
CA LEU A 231 -2.49 -37.60 12.69
C LEU A 231 -2.64 -39.05 12.19
N GLY A 232 -1.62 -39.59 11.52
CA GLY A 232 -1.58 -40.92 10.91
C GLY A 232 -2.05 -40.94 9.45
N ASP A 233 -2.16 -42.14 8.87
CA ASP A 233 -2.41 -42.31 7.43
C ASP A 233 -3.83 -42.80 7.11
N ASN A 234 -4.66 -43.08 8.13
CA ASN A 234 -6.04 -43.50 7.94
C ASN A 234 -6.95 -42.26 7.77
N PRO A 235 -7.61 -42.07 6.61
CA PRO A 235 -8.37 -40.85 6.33
C PRO A 235 -9.51 -40.56 7.33
N GLU A 236 -10.22 -41.59 7.80
CA GLU A 236 -11.36 -41.42 8.73
C GLU A 236 -10.86 -40.95 10.11
N ASN A 237 -9.84 -41.62 10.65
CA ASN A 237 -9.23 -41.23 11.92
C ASN A 237 -8.59 -39.84 11.87
N VAL A 238 -7.98 -39.49 10.73
CA VAL A 238 -7.40 -38.15 10.52
C VAL A 238 -8.50 -37.09 10.51
N ALA A 239 -9.60 -37.34 9.81
CA ALA A 239 -10.73 -36.40 9.75
C ALA A 239 -11.33 -36.14 11.14
N ASP A 240 -11.59 -37.19 11.93
CA ASP A 240 -12.17 -37.05 13.26
C ASP A 240 -11.25 -36.32 14.24
N ARG A 241 -9.95 -36.65 14.22
CA ARG A 241 -8.95 -35.97 15.06
C ARG A 241 -8.78 -34.51 14.65
N LEU A 242 -8.73 -34.23 13.35
CA LEU A 242 -8.65 -32.87 12.84
C LEU A 242 -9.86 -32.05 13.26
N ALA A 243 -11.08 -32.58 13.08
CA ALA A 243 -12.31 -31.93 13.51
C ALA A 243 -12.30 -31.63 15.02
N SER A 244 -11.86 -32.60 15.84
CA SER A 244 -11.74 -32.45 17.28
C SER A 244 -10.72 -31.36 17.68
N ILE A 245 -9.56 -31.31 17.02
CA ILE A 245 -8.53 -30.29 17.25
C ILE A 245 -9.04 -28.90 16.85
N LEU A 246 -9.71 -28.79 15.69
CA LEU A 246 -10.29 -27.54 15.22
C LEU A 246 -11.39 -27.06 16.18
N ALA A 247 -12.26 -27.95 16.66
CA ALA A 247 -13.29 -27.61 17.63
C ALA A 247 -12.69 -27.15 18.98
N ALA A 248 -11.70 -27.88 19.51
CA ALA A 248 -11.03 -27.52 20.76
C ALA A 248 -10.31 -26.16 20.67
N LYS A 249 -9.87 -25.76 19.46
CA LYS A 249 -9.23 -24.47 19.20
C LYS A 249 -10.21 -23.37 18.79
N GLY A 250 -11.51 -23.65 18.73
CA GLY A 250 -12.55 -22.69 18.36
C GLY A 250 -12.60 -22.35 16.87
N PHE A 251 -12.00 -23.17 16.01
CA PHE A 251 -12.08 -23.04 14.55
C PHE A 251 -13.28 -23.77 13.95
N ALA A 252 -13.96 -24.64 14.72
CA ALA A 252 -15.13 -25.39 14.29
C ALA A 252 -16.11 -25.62 15.45
N GLY A 253 -17.39 -25.86 15.13
CA GLY A 253 -18.49 -26.01 16.10
C GLY A 253 -19.27 -24.71 16.29
N VAL A 254 -20.60 -24.80 16.31
CA VAL A 254 -21.54 -23.72 16.66
C VAL A 254 -21.67 -23.65 18.18
#